data_AF-A0A7C7Q6K9-F1
#
_entry.id   AF-A0A7C7Q6K9-F1
#
_cell.length_a   1.000
_cell.length_b   1.000
_cell.length_c   1.000
_cell.angle_alpha   90.00
_cell.angle_beta   90.00
_cell.angle_gamma   90.00
#
_symmetry.space_group_name_H-M   'P 1'
#
loop_
_entity.id
_entity.type
_entity.pdbx_description
1 polymer ?
#
loop_
_entity_poly.entity_id
_entity_poly.type
_entity_poly.pdbx_seq_one_letter_code
_entity_poly.pdbx_strand_id
1 'polypeptide(L)'
;SFKEPQDWSKYSAVSFWLHSQRATNSAFMLIVRSENERTKGMDYYPFRIVLNWTGWRHFILPFRELGRAREPIGWHKIDSVTFTASGWGNEPHPDAVVRLDGFELTHVKMEGPRMSDEEFFNALNLKMPQLKAVKEAVERGDYMVAKRALARHIRERTYPRWFFDWRDHPFRGVKVPPPEADRAPDQWDYFSRYITIDWEGWRHFSLKKDDFSPRAFVEGKGWRGKKPIGWHWIRYMQFSARGWGLKPHPNAVLYFDDIRLVGKNKSVVICDFESERHPFEGLERTDERAKQGRFSGKWASQLVTGSIRCWKIPHDWSEFDALEFWVYSEKATGSRIILVLDSDAPKARSAAEDYVQKKFTWN
;
A
#
# COMPACT_ATOMS: atom_id res chain seq x y z
N SER A 1 -29.61 -17.89 -31.94
CA SER A 1 -28.16 -17.97 -32.21
C SER A 1 -27.79 -17.04 -33.33
N PHE A 2 -26.60 -16.46 -33.29
CA PHE A 2 -26.11 -15.61 -34.38
C PHE A 2 -25.54 -16.46 -35.52
N LYS A 3 -25.58 -15.94 -36.75
CA LYS A 3 -24.99 -16.61 -37.91
C LYS A 3 -23.46 -16.72 -37.76
N GLU A 4 -22.86 -15.70 -37.16
CA GLU A 4 -21.44 -15.65 -36.78
C GLU A 4 -21.34 -15.05 -35.37
N PRO A 5 -20.32 -15.41 -34.57
CA PRO A 5 -20.12 -14.82 -33.26
C PRO A 5 -20.01 -13.30 -33.32
N GLN A 6 -20.60 -12.62 -32.35
CA GLN A 6 -20.66 -11.16 -32.29
C GLN A 6 -19.66 -10.63 -31.25
N ASP A 7 -18.96 -9.56 -31.59
CA ASP A 7 -18.09 -8.84 -30.65
C ASP A 7 -18.91 -7.79 -29.88
N TRP A 8 -19.14 -8.05 -28.60
CA TRP A 8 -19.83 -7.16 -27.67
C TRP A 8 -18.87 -6.38 -26.78
N SER A 9 -17.55 -6.53 -26.93
CA SER A 9 -16.52 -5.95 -26.05
C SER A 9 -16.54 -4.43 -25.99
N LYS A 10 -17.12 -3.78 -27.00
CA LYS A 10 -17.30 -2.33 -27.04
C LYS A 10 -18.42 -1.85 -26.14
N TYR A 11 -19.39 -2.68 -25.80
CA TYR A 11 -20.55 -2.32 -24.98
C TYR A 11 -20.35 -2.69 -23.52
N SER A 12 -21.28 -2.28 -22.65
CA SER A 12 -21.22 -2.61 -21.23
C SER A 12 -22.53 -3.17 -20.66
N ALA A 13 -23.59 -3.24 -21.46
CA ALA A 13 -24.90 -3.74 -21.06
C ALA A 13 -25.75 -4.19 -22.26
N VAL A 14 -26.79 -4.96 -21.96
CA VAL A 14 -27.95 -5.14 -22.83
C VAL A 14 -29.14 -4.35 -22.28
N SER A 15 -29.93 -3.75 -23.16
CA SER A 15 -31.17 -3.03 -22.85
C SER A 15 -32.32 -3.72 -23.59
N PHE A 16 -33.46 -3.91 -22.92
CA PHE A 16 -34.67 -4.47 -23.53
C PHE A 16 -35.91 -4.23 -22.68
N TRP A 17 -37.08 -4.29 -23.30
CA TRP A 17 -38.37 -4.24 -22.64
C TRP A 17 -38.97 -5.64 -22.49
N LEU A 18 -39.52 -5.92 -21.30
CA LEU A 18 -40.33 -7.12 -21.06
C LEU A 18 -41.71 -6.73 -20.55
N HIS A 19 -42.74 -7.19 -21.24
CA HIS A 19 -44.11 -7.19 -20.74
C HIS A 19 -44.42 -8.53 -20.06
N SER A 20 -44.88 -8.50 -18.82
CA SER A 20 -45.45 -9.68 -18.16
C SER A 20 -46.98 -9.60 -18.13
N GLN A 21 -47.68 -10.62 -18.61
CA GLN A 21 -49.15 -10.64 -18.57
C GLN A 21 -49.72 -10.81 -17.16
N ARG A 22 -48.99 -11.51 -16.27
CA ARG A 22 -49.35 -11.74 -14.86
C ARG A 22 -48.10 -11.86 -14.00
N ALA A 23 -48.19 -11.45 -12.74
CA ALA A 23 -47.14 -11.66 -11.74
C ALA A 23 -47.18 -13.10 -11.20
N THR A 24 -46.71 -14.08 -11.97
CA THR A 24 -46.75 -15.51 -11.62
C THR A 24 -45.70 -15.92 -10.56
N ASN A 25 -44.73 -15.06 -10.26
CA ASN A 25 -43.55 -15.35 -9.44
C ASN A 25 -42.66 -16.51 -9.96
N SER A 26 -42.97 -17.07 -11.13
CA SER A 26 -42.10 -17.99 -11.83
C SER A 26 -40.88 -17.24 -12.40
N ALA A 27 -39.86 -17.98 -12.81
CA ALA A 27 -38.64 -17.40 -13.33
C ALA A 27 -38.18 -18.07 -14.62
N PHE A 28 -37.38 -17.35 -15.38
CA PHE A 28 -36.69 -17.85 -16.57
C PHE A 28 -35.28 -17.27 -16.62
N MET A 29 -34.43 -17.89 -17.42
CA MET A 29 -33.04 -17.48 -17.59
C MET A 29 -32.86 -16.70 -18.89
N LEU A 30 -32.10 -15.62 -18.83
CA LEU A 30 -31.33 -15.08 -19.94
C LEU A 30 -29.95 -15.72 -19.93
N ILE A 31 -29.54 -16.32 -21.05
CA ILE A 31 -28.24 -16.97 -21.23
C ILE A 31 -27.54 -16.30 -22.40
N VAL A 32 -26.39 -15.69 -22.14
CA VAL A 32 -25.50 -15.15 -23.18
C VAL A 32 -24.32 -16.08 -23.35
N ARG A 33 -24.32 -16.87 -24.43
CA ARG A 33 -23.32 -17.90 -24.69
C ARG A 33 -22.06 -17.29 -25.28
N SER A 34 -20.92 -17.72 -24.75
CA SER A 34 -19.58 -17.30 -25.16
C SER A 34 -18.68 -18.54 -25.06
N GLU A 35 -18.91 -19.50 -25.95
CA GLU A 35 -18.33 -20.83 -25.91
C GLU A 35 -16.81 -20.79 -26.03
N ASN A 36 -16.17 -21.54 -25.13
CA ASN A 36 -14.74 -21.82 -25.15
C ASN A 36 -14.55 -23.30 -25.54
N GLU A 37 -14.07 -23.55 -26.75
CA GLU A 37 -13.90 -24.91 -27.29
C GLU A 37 -12.88 -25.76 -26.50
N ARG A 38 -12.12 -25.14 -25.60
CA ARG A 38 -11.14 -25.82 -24.74
C ARG A 38 -11.79 -26.44 -23.50
N THR A 39 -13.04 -26.09 -23.18
CA THR A 39 -13.75 -26.55 -21.99
C THR A 39 -14.90 -27.49 -22.32
N LYS A 40 -15.17 -28.43 -21.41
CA LYS A 40 -16.25 -29.41 -21.61
C LYS A 40 -17.61 -28.80 -21.27
N GLY A 41 -18.40 -28.55 -22.31
CA GLY A 41 -19.81 -28.15 -22.29
C GLY A 41 -20.03 -26.65 -22.08
N MET A 42 -21.28 -26.21 -22.26
CA MET A 42 -21.60 -24.80 -22.50
C MET A 42 -21.00 -23.79 -21.52
N ASP A 43 -20.29 -22.79 -22.07
CA ASP A 43 -19.78 -21.63 -21.37
C ASP A 43 -20.64 -20.39 -21.66
N TYR A 44 -21.15 -19.73 -20.63
CA TYR A 44 -22.10 -18.64 -20.77
C TYR A 44 -22.17 -17.71 -19.56
N TYR A 45 -22.79 -16.55 -19.78
CA TYR A 45 -23.16 -15.58 -18.77
C TYR A 45 -24.67 -15.65 -18.50
N PRO A 46 -25.11 -16.21 -17.34
CA PRO A 46 -26.53 -16.29 -16.99
C PRO A 46 -27.06 -15.07 -16.23
N PHE A 47 -28.36 -14.81 -16.37
CA PHE A 47 -29.13 -13.93 -15.49
C PHE A 47 -30.53 -14.49 -15.29
N ARG A 48 -31.02 -14.52 -14.04
CA ARG A 48 -32.35 -15.04 -13.69
C ARG A 48 -33.34 -13.89 -13.57
N ILE A 49 -34.48 -14.00 -14.27
CA ILE A 49 -35.55 -13.00 -14.25
C ILE A 49 -36.78 -13.62 -13.58
N VAL A 50 -37.29 -12.99 -12.52
CA VAL A 50 -38.46 -13.46 -11.75
C VAL A 50 -39.68 -12.62 -12.13
N LEU A 51 -40.74 -13.24 -12.65
CA LEU A 51 -41.99 -12.62 -13.10
C LEU A 51 -42.89 -12.22 -11.93
N ASN A 52 -42.41 -11.33 -11.08
CA ASN A 52 -43.16 -10.77 -9.95
C ASN A 52 -43.86 -9.45 -10.26
N TRP A 53 -44.07 -9.15 -11.55
CA TRP A 53 -44.72 -7.92 -12.02
C TRP A 53 -45.74 -8.21 -13.13
N THR A 54 -46.60 -7.24 -13.40
CA THR A 54 -47.54 -7.21 -14.54
C THR A 54 -47.29 -5.94 -15.35
N GLY A 55 -47.43 -5.99 -16.67
CA GLY A 55 -47.18 -4.86 -17.56
C GLY A 55 -45.73 -4.78 -18.08
N TRP A 56 -45.43 -3.68 -18.77
CA TRP A 56 -44.11 -3.39 -19.33
C TRP A 56 -43.11 -2.97 -18.25
N ARG A 57 -41.89 -3.51 -18.35
CA ARG A 57 -40.74 -3.12 -17.55
C ARG A 57 -39.50 -3.04 -18.44
N HIS A 58 -38.77 -1.93 -18.33
CA HIS A 58 -37.49 -1.75 -19.01
C HIS A 58 -36.37 -2.37 -18.19
N PHE A 59 -35.51 -3.12 -18.84
CA PHE A 59 -34.32 -3.72 -18.27
C PHE A 59 -33.09 -3.10 -18.92
N ILE A 60 -32.15 -2.68 -18.08
CA ILE A 60 -30.77 -2.38 -18.48
C ILE A 60 -29.92 -3.33 -17.64
N LEU A 61 -29.33 -4.34 -18.26
CA LEU A 61 -28.52 -5.36 -17.60
C LEU A 61 -27.04 -5.14 -17.93
N PRO A 62 -26.26 -4.53 -17.01
CA PRO A 62 -24.82 -4.42 -17.17
C PRO A 62 -24.17 -5.80 -17.19
N PHE A 63 -23.18 -5.98 -18.06
CA PHE A 63 -22.45 -7.24 -18.22
C PHE A 63 -21.85 -7.78 -16.91
N ARG A 64 -21.48 -6.90 -15.98
CA ARG A 64 -20.95 -7.28 -14.66
C ARG A 64 -21.98 -7.91 -13.71
N GLU A 65 -23.27 -7.68 -13.95
CA GLU A 65 -24.35 -8.22 -13.13
C GLU A 65 -24.79 -9.60 -13.64
N LEU A 66 -24.36 -9.99 -14.84
CA LEU A 66 -24.53 -11.36 -15.31
C LEU A 66 -23.54 -12.26 -14.56
N GLY A 67 -24.03 -13.43 -14.16
CA GLY A 67 -23.18 -14.46 -13.58
C GLY A 67 -22.17 -14.97 -14.60
N ARG A 68 -21.26 -15.83 -14.14
CA ARG A 68 -20.33 -16.56 -15.01
C ARG A 68 -20.48 -18.05 -14.75
N ALA A 69 -20.86 -18.81 -15.76
CA ALA A 69 -20.86 -20.27 -15.72
C ALA A 69 -19.64 -20.77 -16.50
N ARG A 70 -18.75 -21.49 -15.79
CA ARG A 70 -17.52 -22.09 -16.34
C ARG A 70 -16.54 -21.06 -16.91
N GLU A 71 -16.05 -21.23 -18.14
CA GLU A 71 -14.98 -20.43 -18.74
C GLU A 71 -15.40 -19.76 -20.04
N PRO A 72 -16.39 -18.84 -20.03
CA PRO A 72 -16.74 -18.12 -21.25
C PRO A 72 -15.55 -17.30 -21.72
N ILE A 73 -15.25 -17.38 -23.01
CA ILE A 73 -14.03 -16.77 -23.58
C ILE A 73 -14.02 -15.23 -23.43
N GLY A 74 -15.20 -14.59 -23.41
CA GLY A 74 -15.33 -13.17 -23.15
C GLY A 74 -16.36 -12.48 -24.04
N TRP A 75 -16.62 -11.20 -23.74
CA TRP A 75 -17.53 -10.36 -24.52
C TRP A 75 -17.08 -10.13 -25.97
N HIS A 76 -15.84 -10.45 -26.32
CA HIS A 76 -15.34 -10.35 -27.69
C HIS A 76 -15.83 -11.49 -28.61
N LYS A 77 -16.51 -12.51 -28.08
CA LYS A 77 -17.12 -13.61 -28.85
C LYS A 77 -18.41 -14.09 -28.19
N ILE A 78 -19.55 -13.58 -28.64
CA ILE A 78 -20.88 -14.03 -28.22
C ILE A 78 -21.53 -14.84 -29.33
N ASP A 79 -21.85 -16.12 -29.05
CA ASP A 79 -22.42 -17.03 -30.05
C ASP A 79 -23.96 -16.93 -30.11
N SER A 80 -24.60 -16.70 -28.97
CA SER A 80 -26.07 -16.65 -28.90
C SER A 80 -26.59 -15.99 -27.64
N VAL A 81 -27.77 -15.39 -27.75
CA VAL A 81 -28.63 -15.04 -26.62
C VAL A 81 -29.82 -16.01 -26.60
N THR A 82 -30.10 -16.60 -25.45
CA THR A 82 -31.19 -17.55 -25.25
C THR A 82 -32.00 -17.17 -24.03
N PHE A 83 -33.32 -17.10 -24.18
CA PHE A 83 -34.25 -17.09 -23.07
C PHE A 83 -34.81 -18.49 -22.87
N THR A 84 -34.66 -19.06 -21.66
CA THR A 84 -35.17 -20.41 -21.35
C THR A 84 -35.97 -20.43 -20.06
N ALA A 85 -37.20 -20.92 -20.14
CA ALA A 85 -38.11 -21.04 -19.00
C ALA A 85 -37.97 -22.38 -18.26
N SER A 86 -37.30 -23.37 -18.86
CA SER A 86 -37.01 -24.68 -18.27
C SER A 86 -35.51 -24.89 -18.07
N GLY A 87 -35.16 -25.76 -17.12
CA GLY A 87 -33.78 -25.99 -16.68
C GLY A 87 -33.28 -24.97 -15.65
N TRP A 88 -32.08 -25.17 -15.10
CA TRP A 88 -31.49 -24.32 -14.04
C TRP A 88 -32.41 -24.11 -12.82
N GLY A 89 -33.17 -25.15 -12.45
CA GLY A 89 -34.14 -25.10 -11.36
C GLY A 89 -35.34 -24.18 -11.64
N ASN A 90 -35.71 -24.02 -12.91
CA ASN A 90 -36.94 -23.34 -13.32
C ASN A 90 -37.97 -24.34 -13.83
N GLU A 91 -39.22 -24.14 -13.40
CA GLU A 91 -40.40 -24.82 -13.89
C GLU A 91 -41.30 -23.78 -14.59
N PRO A 92 -41.58 -23.93 -15.90
CA PRO A 92 -42.46 -23.00 -16.62
C PRO A 92 -43.85 -22.98 -16.01
N HIS A 93 -44.36 -21.78 -15.73
CA HIS A 93 -45.75 -21.61 -15.27
C HIS A 93 -46.68 -21.47 -16.49
N PRO A 94 -47.80 -22.20 -16.57
CA PRO A 94 -48.68 -22.19 -17.75
C PRO A 94 -49.24 -20.79 -18.09
N ASP A 95 -49.49 -19.96 -17.08
CA ASP A 95 -49.97 -18.58 -17.28
C ASP A 95 -48.86 -17.53 -17.51
N ALA A 96 -47.59 -17.92 -17.54
CA ALA A 96 -46.48 -16.98 -17.71
C ALA A 96 -46.31 -16.60 -19.19
N VAL A 97 -47.05 -15.58 -19.63
CA VAL A 97 -46.92 -14.99 -20.97
C VAL A 97 -46.07 -13.72 -20.90
N VAL A 98 -44.92 -13.75 -21.58
CA VAL A 98 -43.99 -12.61 -21.70
C VAL A 98 -43.90 -12.12 -23.15
N ARG A 99 -43.77 -10.80 -23.34
CA ARG A 99 -43.43 -10.20 -24.63
C ARG A 99 -42.10 -9.46 -24.49
N LEU A 100 -41.20 -9.67 -25.43
CA LEU A 100 -39.89 -9.02 -25.50
C LEU A 100 -39.91 -7.98 -26.62
N ASP A 101 -39.36 -6.81 -26.36
CA ASP A 101 -39.19 -5.76 -27.37
C ASP A 101 -37.89 -4.98 -27.16
N GLY A 102 -37.38 -4.35 -28.22
CA GLY A 102 -36.27 -3.40 -28.17
C GLY A 102 -34.96 -3.95 -27.60
N PHE A 103 -34.57 -5.19 -27.97
CA PHE A 103 -33.30 -5.76 -27.50
C PHE A 103 -32.11 -5.12 -28.21
N GLU A 104 -31.28 -4.41 -27.45
CA GLU A 104 -30.16 -3.62 -27.97
C GLU A 104 -28.91 -3.73 -27.07
N LEU A 105 -27.74 -3.51 -27.67
CA LEU A 105 -26.49 -3.33 -26.94
C LEU A 105 -26.29 -1.86 -26.62
N THR A 106 -25.88 -1.56 -25.39
CA THR A 106 -25.73 -0.17 -24.95
C THR A 106 -24.52 0.03 -24.04
N HIS A 107 -24.18 1.29 -23.84
CA HIS A 107 -23.23 1.71 -22.83
C HIS A 107 -23.99 2.23 -21.63
N VAL A 108 -23.79 1.60 -20.48
CA VAL A 108 -24.13 2.23 -19.21
C VAL A 108 -23.03 3.24 -18.94
N LYS A 109 -23.31 4.52 -19.21
CA LYS A 109 -22.54 5.61 -18.60
C LYS A 109 -22.67 5.44 -17.10
N MET A 110 -21.61 4.97 -16.45
CA MET A 110 -21.54 5.01 -15.00
C MET A 110 -21.38 6.47 -14.57
N GLU A 111 -22.47 7.21 -14.46
CA GLU A 111 -22.53 8.32 -13.52
C GLU A 111 -22.68 7.69 -12.12
N GLY A 112 -21.64 7.79 -11.29
CA GLY A 112 -21.72 7.31 -9.90
C GLY A 112 -22.51 8.27 -9.00
N PRO A 113 -22.75 7.95 -7.71
CA PRO A 113 -22.79 6.66 -7.03
C PRO A 113 -24.25 6.12 -6.92
N ARG A 114 -24.40 4.83 -6.60
CA ARG A 114 -25.69 4.11 -6.42
C ARG A 114 -26.47 4.51 -5.15
N MET A 115 -26.19 5.68 -4.60
CA MET A 115 -26.78 6.19 -3.37
C MET A 115 -27.00 7.70 -3.51
N SER A 116 -28.13 8.22 -3.02
CA SER A 116 -28.38 9.65 -2.97
C SER A 116 -27.40 10.35 -2.02
N ASP A 117 -27.25 11.67 -2.13
CA ASP A 117 -26.45 12.42 -1.16
C ASP A 117 -26.99 12.20 0.27
N GLU A 118 -28.31 12.14 0.44
CA GLU A 118 -28.95 11.85 1.72
C GLU A 118 -28.53 10.48 2.28
N GLU A 119 -28.65 9.42 1.47
CA GLU A 119 -28.24 8.06 1.85
C GLU A 119 -26.74 8.00 2.18
N PHE A 120 -25.90 8.71 1.42
CA PHE A 120 -24.47 8.79 1.64
C PHE A 120 -24.13 9.44 2.98
N PHE A 121 -24.69 10.61 3.27
CA PHE A 121 -24.40 11.32 4.50
C PHE A 121 -25.02 10.66 5.73
N ASN A 122 -26.18 9.98 5.58
CA ASN A 122 -26.77 9.16 6.65
C ASN A 122 -25.91 7.94 7.02
N ALA A 123 -25.11 7.42 6.08
CA ALA A 123 -24.18 6.32 6.35
C ALA A 123 -22.91 6.77 7.10
N LEU A 124 -22.63 8.08 7.21
CA LEU A 124 -21.45 8.61 7.89
C LEU A 124 -21.69 8.82 9.38
N ASN A 125 -20.65 8.62 10.20
CA ASN A 125 -20.69 8.98 11.62
C ASN A 125 -20.49 10.49 11.83
N LEU A 126 -21.55 11.28 11.57
CA LEU A 126 -21.52 12.74 11.72
C LEU A 126 -21.44 13.23 13.18
N LYS A 127 -21.44 12.32 14.17
CA LYS A 127 -21.22 12.67 15.59
C LYS A 127 -19.76 13.00 15.89
N MET A 128 -18.84 12.66 14.98
CA MET A 128 -17.43 12.97 15.12
C MET A 128 -17.19 14.50 15.14
N PRO A 129 -16.51 15.07 16.16
CA PRO A 129 -16.30 16.52 16.26
C PRO A 129 -15.68 17.15 15.00
N GLN A 130 -14.77 16.44 14.33
CA GLN A 130 -14.10 16.89 13.11
C GLN A 130 -15.01 16.98 11.88
N LEU A 131 -16.23 16.41 11.95
CA LEU A 131 -17.24 16.48 10.89
C LEU A 131 -18.34 17.51 11.18
N LYS A 132 -18.17 18.39 12.19
CA LYS A 132 -19.17 19.40 12.57
C LYS A 132 -19.70 20.20 11.37
N ALA A 133 -18.80 20.69 10.51
CA ALA A 133 -19.19 21.46 9.32
C ALA A 133 -19.95 20.61 8.27
N VAL A 134 -19.68 19.30 8.20
CA VAL A 134 -20.44 18.38 7.34
C VAL A 134 -21.83 18.16 7.94
N LYS A 135 -21.91 17.88 9.25
CA LYS A 135 -23.16 17.69 9.98
C LYS A 135 -24.10 18.88 9.82
N GLU A 136 -23.62 20.10 10.08
CA GLU A 136 -24.41 21.32 9.95
C GLU A 136 -24.94 21.54 8.52
N ALA A 137 -24.19 21.16 7.49
CA ALA A 137 -24.62 21.27 6.11
C ALA A 137 -25.69 20.21 5.74
N VAL A 138 -25.53 18.98 6.25
CA VAL A 138 -26.51 17.90 6.09
C VAL A 138 -27.83 18.24 6.79
N GLU A 139 -27.79 18.78 8.01
CA GLU A 139 -28.99 19.20 8.77
C GLU A 139 -29.78 20.32 8.07
N ARG A 140 -29.12 21.11 7.21
CA ARG A 140 -29.77 22.13 6.37
C ARG A 140 -30.24 21.60 5.00
N GLY A 141 -29.99 20.33 4.69
CA GLY A 141 -30.25 19.76 3.35
C GLY A 141 -29.32 20.28 2.24
N ASP A 142 -28.23 20.98 2.58
CA ASP A 142 -27.27 21.51 1.61
C ASP A 142 -26.14 20.51 1.34
N TYR A 143 -26.47 19.52 0.51
CA TYR A 143 -25.55 18.44 0.18
C TYR A 143 -24.35 18.90 -0.66
N MET A 144 -24.45 20.01 -1.38
CA MET A 144 -23.30 20.59 -2.10
C MET A 144 -22.27 21.16 -1.12
N VAL A 145 -22.70 21.87 -0.09
CA VAL A 145 -21.82 22.34 0.98
C VAL A 145 -21.30 21.17 1.81
N ALA A 146 -22.13 20.16 2.11
CA ALA A 146 -21.70 18.96 2.83
C ALA A 146 -20.56 18.23 2.10
N LYS A 147 -20.67 18.07 0.77
CA LYS A 147 -19.61 17.49 -0.08
C LYS A 147 -18.31 18.29 -0.04
N ARG A 148 -18.39 19.63 -0.15
CA ARG A 148 -17.20 20.49 -0.05
C ARG A 148 -16.54 20.40 1.33
N ALA A 149 -17.33 20.41 2.40
CA ALA A 149 -16.85 20.28 3.77
C ALA A 149 -16.19 18.91 4.02
N LEU A 150 -16.79 17.82 3.53
CA LEU A 150 -16.24 16.48 3.65
C LEU A 150 -14.94 16.33 2.86
N ALA A 151 -14.90 16.83 1.62
CA ALA A 151 -13.68 16.80 0.80
C ALA A 151 -12.54 17.60 1.45
N ARG A 152 -12.85 18.76 2.04
CA ARG A 152 -11.90 19.54 2.83
C ARG A 152 -11.38 18.73 4.03
N HIS A 153 -12.30 18.17 4.83
CA HIS A 153 -11.95 17.33 5.97
C HIS A 153 -11.02 16.17 5.56
N ILE A 154 -11.32 15.43 4.48
CA ILE A 154 -10.48 14.32 4.02
C ILE A 154 -9.09 14.79 3.59
N ARG A 155 -8.95 15.98 3.00
CA ARG A 155 -7.65 16.54 2.60
C ARG A 155 -6.84 17.05 3.77
N GLU A 156 -7.49 17.70 4.73
CA GLU A 156 -6.83 18.39 5.85
C GLU A 156 -6.67 17.50 7.09
N ARG A 157 -7.43 16.40 7.22
CA ARG A 157 -7.33 15.50 8.36
C ARG A 157 -5.91 14.94 8.48
N THR A 158 -5.42 14.94 9.71
CA THR A 158 -4.14 14.36 10.12
C THR A 158 -4.29 13.02 10.85
N TYR A 159 -5.54 12.56 11.03
CA TYR A 159 -5.92 11.30 11.69
C TYR A 159 -7.18 10.65 11.05
N PRO A 160 -7.40 9.32 11.16
CA PRO A 160 -6.37 8.33 11.45
C PRO A 160 -5.31 8.37 10.35
N ARG A 161 -4.04 8.28 10.75
CA ARG A 161 -2.96 8.00 9.82
C ARG A 161 -3.08 6.51 9.50
N TRP A 162 -3.35 6.20 8.24
CA TRP A 162 -3.17 4.85 7.73
C TRP A 162 -1.68 4.47 7.88
N PHE A 163 -1.34 3.18 7.75
CA PHE A 163 0.00 2.64 8.05
C PHE A 163 1.19 3.45 7.47
N PHE A 164 0.96 4.26 6.44
CA PHE A 164 1.86 5.31 5.99
C PHE A 164 1.09 6.63 5.71
N ASP A 165 1.71 7.78 5.99
CA ASP A 165 1.33 9.08 5.44
C ASP A 165 2.40 9.48 4.43
N TRP A 166 2.03 9.57 3.14
CA TRP A 166 2.96 9.95 2.08
C TRP A 166 3.61 11.32 2.32
N ARG A 167 2.98 12.17 3.14
CA ARG A 167 3.51 13.48 3.49
C ARG A 167 4.74 13.39 4.39
N ASP A 168 4.84 12.31 5.16
CA ASP A 168 5.96 12.01 6.04
C ASP A 168 7.08 11.23 5.33
N HIS A 169 7.02 11.10 3.99
CA HIS A 169 8.03 10.36 3.24
C HIS A 169 9.44 10.95 3.47
N PRO A 170 10.44 10.13 3.85
CA PRO A 170 11.76 10.62 4.26
C PRO A 170 12.48 11.41 3.18
N PHE A 171 12.23 11.11 1.90
CA PHE A 171 12.85 11.82 0.78
C PHE A 171 12.00 12.97 0.21
N ARG A 172 10.94 13.41 0.91
CA ARG A 172 10.13 14.52 0.42
C ARG A 172 10.95 15.81 0.40
N GLY A 173 11.11 16.41 -0.79
CA GLY A 173 11.91 17.63 -0.97
C GLY A 173 13.42 17.40 -0.99
N VAL A 174 13.87 16.14 -0.95
CA VAL A 174 15.28 15.77 -1.00
C VAL A 174 15.68 15.52 -2.45
N LYS A 175 16.81 16.06 -2.89
CA LYS A 175 17.39 15.75 -4.20
C LYS A 175 18.09 14.39 -4.13
N VAL A 176 17.40 13.36 -4.60
CA VAL A 176 17.91 11.99 -4.63
C VAL A 176 18.88 11.82 -5.83
N PRO A 177 20.04 11.15 -5.66
CA PRO A 177 20.92 10.81 -6.77
C PRO A 177 20.21 9.93 -7.81
N PRO A 178 20.50 10.14 -9.09
CA PRO A 178 19.90 9.31 -10.14
C PRO A 178 20.53 7.91 -10.14
N PRO A 179 19.89 6.89 -10.73
CA PRO A 179 20.40 5.51 -10.74
C PRO A 179 21.84 5.37 -11.26
N GLU A 180 22.25 6.21 -12.21
CA GLU A 180 23.60 6.19 -12.81
C GLU A 180 24.70 6.65 -11.83
N ALA A 181 24.33 7.21 -10.69
CA ALA A 181 25.27 7.54 -9.62
C ALA A 181 25.77 6.27 -8.88
N ASP A 182 25.03 5.15 -8.97
CA ASP A 182 25.45 3.86 -8.42
C ASP A 182 26.61 3.28 -9.25
N ARG A 183 27.80 3.27 -8.65
CA ARG A 183 29.06 2.84 -9.32
C ARG A 183 29.34 1.34 -9.14
N ALA A 184 28.53 0.63 -8.36
CA ALA A 184 28.64 -0.82 -8.18
C ALA A 184 27.24 -1.44 -7.94
N PRO A 185 26.37 -1.47 -8.97
CA PRO A 185 24.97 -1.88 -8.81
C PRO A 185 24.77 -3.31 -8.31
N ASP A 186 25.77 -4.19 -8.50
CA ASP A 186 25.80 -5.57 -8.02
C ASP A 186 26.29 -5.72 -6.57
N GLN A 187 26.61 -4.62 -5.90
CA GLN A 187 27.08 -4.58 -4.53
C GLN A 187 26.20 -3.62 -3.70
N TRP A 188 26.34 -3.72 -2.38
CA TRP A 188 25.74 -2.77 -1.44
C TRP A 188 26.82 -1.79 -1.05
N ASP A 189 26.67 -0.51 -1.42
CA ASP A 189 27.67 0.51 -1.15
C ASP A 189 27.24 1.44 0.00
N TYR A 190 27.96 1.33 1.10
CA TYR A 190 27.67 2.01 2.35
C TYR A 190 28.95 2.27 3.14
N PHE A 191 28.99 3.31 3.95
CA PHE A 191 30.02 3.45 4.98
C PHE A 191 29.65 2.56 6.17
N SER A 192 30.62 1.87 6.79
CA SER A 192 30.30 1.07 7.98
C SER A 192 31.42 0.97 9.00
N ARG A 193 31.05 0.82 10.26
CA ARG A 193 31.96 0.54 11.37
C ARG A 193 31.37 -0.54 12.27
N TYR A 194 32.21 -1.50 12.68
CA TYR A 194 31.83 -2.45 13.71
C TYR A 194 32.07 -1.86 15.09
N ILE A 195 31.16 -2.14 16.01
CA ILE A 195 31.25 -1.76 17.41
C ILE A 195 31.15 -3.04 18.23
N THR A 196 32.17 -3.31 19.04
CA THR A 196 32.18 -4.43 19.98
C THR A 196 31.62 -3.96 21.31
N ILE A 197 30.59 -4.63 21.83
CA ILE A 197 29.94 -4.31 23.10
C ILE A 197 30.81 -4.85 24.25
N ASP A 198 31.99 -4.26 24.42
CA ASP A 198 32.99 -4.59 25.45
C ASP A 198 32.91 -3.68 26.69
N TRP A 199 31.84 -2.89 26.80
CA TRP A 199 31.62 -1.97 27.91
C TRP A 199 30.27 -2.21 28.60
N GLU A 200 30.19 -1.73 29.83
CA GLU A 200 28.98 -1.62 30.63
C GLU A 200 28.82 -0.15 31.05
N GLY A 201 27.58 0.34 31.09
CA GLY A 201 27.31 1.76 31.31
C GLY A 201 27.32 2.61 30.03
N TRP A 202 27.34 3.93 30.21
CA TRP A 202 27.35 4.90 29.12
C TRP A 202 28.72 5.03 28.46
N ARG A 203 28.75 5.01 27.13
CA ARG A 203 29.92 5.32 26.32
C ARG A 203 29.56 6.33 25.24
N HIS A 204 30.42 7.34 25.08
CA HIS A 204 30.32 8.29 23.97
C HIS A 204 31.09 7.78 22.76
N PHE A 205 30.49 7.94 21.58
CA PHE A 205 31.15 7.71 20.31
C PHE A 205 31.21 9.03 19.53
N SER A 206 32.39 9.38 19.03
CA SER A 206 32.59 10.44 18.05
C SER A 206 33.33 9.82 16.87
N LEU A 207 32.57 9.49 15.81
CA LEU A 207 33.06 8.74 14.65
C LEU A 207 33.29 9.68 13.47
N LYS A 208 34.54 9.84 13.06
CA LYS A 208 34.93 10.66 11.90
C LYS A 208 34.73 9.90 10.59
N LYS A 209 34.82 10.57 9.46
CA LYS A 209 34.70 9.92 8.14
C LYS A 209 35.71 8.78 7.92
N ASP A 210 36.95 8.94 8.41
CA ASP A 210 38.01 7.93 8.30
C ASP A 210 37.81 6.72 9.24
N ASP A 211 36.88 6.81 10.19
CA ASP A 211 36.54 5.71 11.09
C ASP A 211 35.70 4.61 10.42
N PHE A 212 35.22 4.85 9.20
CA PHE A 212 34.37 3.93 8.45
C PHE A 212 35.19 3.10 7.44
N SER A 213 34.93 1.79 7.41
CA SER A 213 35.66 0.84 6.57
C SER A 213 35.41 1.09 5.07
N PRO A 214 36.47 1.17 4.25
CA PRO A 214 36.36 1.24 2.78
C PRO A 214 35.98 -0.11 2.15
N ARG A 215 35.87 -1.18 2.95
CA ARG A 215 35.51 -2.52 2.50
C ARG A 215 34.21 -3.02 3.14
N ALA A 216 33.42 -3.77 2.37
CA ALA A 216 32.23 -4.50 2.78
C ALA A 216 32.54 -5.98 2.88
N PHE A 217 31.96 -6.67 3.86
CA PHE A 217 32.01 -8.13 3.88
C PHE A 217 30.88 -8.68 3.00
N VAL A 218 31.23 -9.51 2.02
CA VAL A 218 30.29 -10.21 1.13
C VAL A 218 30.32 -11.69 1.48
N GLU A 219 29.16 -12.25 1.83
CA GLU A 219 29.03 -13.66 2.20
C GLU A 219 29.51 -14.57 1.05
N GLY A 220 30.30 -15.59 1.39
CA GLY A 220 30.96 -16.48 0.43
C GLY A 220 32.08 -15.83 -0.41
N LYS A 221 32.26 -14.50 -0.37
CA LYS A 221 33.24 -13.77 -1.19
C LYS A 221 34.27 -12.97 -0.36
N GLY A 222 34.10 -12.87 0.95
CA GLY A 222 35.00 -12.15 1.85
C GLY A 222 34.93 -10.63 1.70
N TRP A 223 35.98 -9.92 2.12
CA TRP A 223 36.03 -8.46 2.05
C TRP A 223 36.20 -7.94 0.63
N ARG A 224 35.30 -7.07 0.19
CA ARG A 224 35.29 -6.40 -1.12
C ARG A 224 35.39 -4.88 -0.94
N GLY A 225 35.99 -4.19 -1.91
CA GLY A 225 36.03 -2.73 -1.92
C GLY A 225 34.64 -2.16 -2.21
N LYS A 226 34.25 -1.12 -1.46
CA LYS A 226 32.98 -0.41 -1.66
C LYS A 226 33.16 0.79 -2.58
N LYS A 227 32.10 1.22 -3.25
CA LYS A 227 32.06 2.45 -4.06
C LYS A 227 30.83 3.34 -3.72
N PRO A 228 30.65 3.74 -2.45
CA PRO A 228 29.54 4.61 -2.05
C PRO A 228 29.52 5.88 -2.91
N ILE A 229 28.32 6.38 -3.21
CA ILE A 229 28.13 7.64 -3.94
C ILE A 229 28.97 8.74 -3.29
N GLY A 230 28.97 8.78 -1.96
CA GLY A 230 29.87 9.60 -1.15
C GLY A 230 29.13 10.29 0.00
N TRP A 231 29.86 11.09 0.77
CA TRP A 231 29.29 11.80 1.92
C TRP A 231 28.24 12.85 1.55
N HIS A 232 28.16 13.26 0.29
CA HIS A 232 27.07 14.13 -0.20
C HIS A 232 25.72 13.40 -0.34
N TRP A 233 25.70 12.09 -0.09
CA TRP A 233 24.49 11.28 -0.08
C TRP A 233 24.56 10.15 0.95
N ILE A 234 23.85 10.30 2.06
CA ILE A 234 23.54 9.23 3.01
C ILE A 234 22.04 9.01 3.03
N ARG A 235 21.59 7.85 2.57
CA ARG A 235 20.18 7.50 2.43
C ARG A 235 19.52 7.18 3.77
N TYR A 236 20.20 6.41 4.62
CA TYR A 236 19.76 6.08 5.97
C TYR A 236 20.94 5.67 6.85
N MET A 237 20.72 5.72 8.16
CA MET A 237 21.60 5.13 9.16
C MET A 237 20.94 3.88 9.75
N GLN A 238 21.72 2.82 9.97
CA GLN A 238 21.24 1.57 10.56
C GLN A 238 22.26 1.00 11.53
N PHE A 239 21.82 0.52 12.68
CA PHE A 239 22.59 -0.41 13.50
C PHE A 239 22.04 -1.82 13.30
N SER A 240 22.90 -2.80 13.04
CA SER A 240 22.51 -4.21 12.86
C SER A 240 23.29 -5.11 13.79
N ALA A 241 22.61 -6.03 14.46
CA ALA A 241 23.19 -7.06 15.31
C ALA A 241 23.22 -8.44 14.63
N ARG A 242 22.67 -8.52 13.41
CA ARG A 242 22.64 -9.72 12.54
C ARG A 242 23.11 -9.39 11.13
N GLY A 243 23.40 -10.44 10.35
CA GLY A 243 24.05 -10.31 9.04
C GLY A 243 25.54 -10.02 9.18
N TRP A 244 26.29 -9.99 8.08
CA TRP A 244 27.74 -9.70 8.09
C TRP A 244 28.57 -10.58 9.05
N GLY A 245 28.14 -11.83 9.26
CA GLY A 245 28.76 -12.76 10.22
C GLY A 245 28.51 -12.42 11.69
N LEU A 246 27.60 -11.49 12.00
CA LEU A 246 27.25 -11.10 13.36
C LEU A 246 26.29 -12.11 14.00
N LYS A 247 26.53 -12.40 15.27
CA LYS A 247 25.66 -13.21 16.13
C LYS A 247 25.28 -12.38 17.35
N PRO A 248 24.02 -11.95 17.50
CA PRO A 248 23.60 -11.12 18.63
C PRO A 248 23.63 -11.95 19.92
N HIS A 249 23.96 -11.30 21.04
CA HIS A 249 23.88 -11.93 22.35
C HIS A 249 22.44 -11.81 22.89
N PRO A 250 21.83 -12.87 23.45
CA PRO A 250 20.44 -12.85 23.92
C PRO A 250 20.17 -11.79 24.99
N ASN A 251 21.19 -11.43 25.77
CA ASN A 251 21.09 -10.46 26.87
C ASN A 251 21.71 -9.08 26.52
N ALA A 252 22.01 -8.80 25.25
CA ALA A 252 22.50 -7.49 24.86
C ALA A 252 21.33 -6.51 24.82
N VAL A 253 21.38 -5.52 25.72
CA VAL A 253 20.42 -4.41 25.82
C VAL A 253 21.20 -3.12 25.72
N LEU A 254 20.87 -2.31 24.71
CA LEU A 254 21.51 -1.04 24.46
C LEU A 254 20.50 0.11 24.57
N TYR A 255 20.92 1.25 25.07
CA TYR A 255 20.14 2.50 25.02
C TYR A 255 20.94 3.53 24.26
N PHE A 256 20.33 4.15 23.26
CA PHE A 256 20.93 5.19 22.44
C PHE A 256 20.37 6.54 22.86
N ASP A 257 21.23 7.55 22.88
CA ASP A 257 20.83 8.91 23.20
C ASP A 257 21.70 9.94 22.48
N ASP A 258 21.16 11.16 22.30
CA ASP A 258 21.81 12.33 21.71
C ASP A 258 22.59 12.04 20.42
N ILE A 259 21.89 11.53 19.41
CA ILE A 259 22.50 11.24 18.12
C ILE A 259 22.59 12.54 17.31
N ARG A 260 23.80 12.95 16.94
CA ARG A 260 24.08 14.25 16.31
C ARG A 260 25.10 14.14 15.19
N LEU A 261 24.93 14.97 14.17
CA LEU A 261 26.00 15.28 13.22
C LEU A 261 26.73 16.52 13.71
N VAL A 262 28.05 16.49 13.65
CA VAL A 262 28.91 17.58 14.11
C VAL A 262 29.88 17.93 12.99
N GLY A 263 29.90 19.19 12.59
CA GLY A 263 30.88 19.77 11.69
C GLY A 263 31.45 21.05 12.30
N LYS A 264 32.53 21.56 11.71
CA LYS A 264 33.31 22.71 12.22
C LYS A 264 32.49 23.88 12.78
N ASN A 265 31.40 24.27 12.10
CA ASN A 265 30.56 25.42 12.48
C ASN A 265 29.07 25.07 12.60
N LYS A 266 28.71 23.79 12.53
CA LYS A 266 27.32 23.35 12.40
C LYS A 266 27.13 22.01 13.08
N SER A 267 26.10 21.89 13.91
CA SER A 267 25.66 20.61 14.44
C SER A 267 24.17 20.43 14.21
N VAL A 268 23.76 19.21 13.91
CA VAL A 268 22.36 18.84 13.73
C VAL A 268 22.03 17.67 14.64
N VAL A 269 21.02 17.84 15.49
CA VAL A 269 20.44 16.74 16.27
C VAL A 269 19.61 15.87 15.33
N ILE A 270 19.97 14.59 15.23
CA ILE A 270 19.20 13.57 14.53
C ILE A 270 18.09 13.05 15.44
N CYS A 271 18.41 12.71 16.68
CA CYS A 271 17.44 12.20 17.65
C CYS A 271 17.97 12.33 19.09
N ASP A 272 17.19 12.99 19.95
CA ASP A 272 17.37 13.11 21.40
C ASP A 272 16.28 12.37 22.20
N PHE A 273 15.34 11.71 21.51
CA PHE A 273 14.24 10.92 22.08
C PHE A 273 13.23 11.67 22.98
N GLU A 274 13.35 12.98 23.14
CA GLU A 274 12.43 13.75 23.99
C GLU A 274 11.02 13.82 23.40
N SER A 275 10.93 13.83 22.07
CA SER A 275 9.65 13.77 21.36
C SER A 275 9.00 12.38 21.46
N GLU A 276 7.68 12.34 21.66
CA GLU A 276 6.90 11.09 21.70
C GLU A 276 7.09 10.24 20.43
N ARG A 277 7.28 10.90 19.28
CA ARG A 277 7.71 10.27 18.03
C ARG A 277 9.18 10.54 17.77
N HIS A 278 9.92 9.49 17.42
CA HIS A 278 11.31 9.55 17.00
C HIS A 278 11.50 8.85 15.65
N PRO A 279 12.60 9.13 14.91
CA PRO A 279 12.75 8.69 13.52
C PRO A 279 13.32 7.26 13.36
N PHE A 280 13.54 6.54 14.46
CA PHE A 280 14.12 5.20 14.45
C PHE A 280 13.05 4.10 14.41
N GLU A 281 13.11 3.26 13.39
CA GLU A 281 12.40 1.98 13.30
C GLU A 281 13.06 0.93 14.20
N GLY A 282 12.24 0.15 14.91
CA GLY A 282 12.70 -0.98 15.73
C GLY A 282 13.32 -0.59 17.08
N LEU A 283 13.33 0.70 17.42
CA LEU A 283 13.82 1.21 18.69
C LEU A 283 12.64 1.64 19.55
N GLU A 284 12.66 1.32 20.84
CA GLU A 284 11.61 1.68 21.79
C GLU A 284 12.00 2.93 22.56
N ARG A 285 11.14 3.95 22.62
CA ARG A 285 11.35 5.11 23.48
C ARG A 285 11.02 4.76 24.94
N THR A 286 11.93 5.05 25.86
CA THR A 286 11.79 4.72 27.29
C THR A 286 12.37 5.81 28.20
N ASP A 287 11.91 5.89 29.45
CA ASP A 287 12.50 6.71 30.52
C ASP A 287 13.33 5.89 31.53
N GLU A 288 13.58 4.61 31.27
CA GLU A 288 14.37 3.74 32.15
C GLU A 288 15.82 4.23 32.30
N ARG A 289 16.44 4.71 31.21
CA ARG A 289 17.84 5.17 31.17
C ARG A 289 18.05 6.26 30.14
N ALA A 290 17.99 7.53 30.55
CA ALA A 290 18.35 8.66 29.71
C ALA A 290 19.77 9.16 30.04
N LYS A 291 20.52 9.60 29.03
CA LYS A 291 21.83 10.26 29.21
C LYS A 291 21.65 11.76 29.33
N GLN A 292 20.82 12.36 28.49
CA GLN A 292 20.33 13.73 28.60
C GLN A 292 18.80 13.73 28.54
N GLY A 293 18.18 14.77 29.09
CA GLY A 293 16.72 14.85 29.11
C GLY A 293 16.09 13.75 29.95
N ARG A 294 14.92 13.27 29.52
CA ARG A 294 14.10 12.29 30.23
C ARG A 294 14.03 10.94 29.51
N PHE A 295 14.23 10.90 28.19
CA PHE A 295 13.97 9.72 27.40
C PHE A 295 15.17 9.29 26.56
N SER A 296 15.23 8.00 26.21
CA SER A 296 16.22 7.44 25.30
C SER A 296 15.60 6.35 24.41
N GLY A 297 16.36 5.85 23.45
CA GLY A 297 15.95 4.75 22.59
C GLY A 297 16.55 3.40 23.03
N LYS A 298 15.72 2.49 23.52
CA LYS A 298 16.07 1.13 23.98
C LYS A 298 16.00 0.11 22.85
N TRP A 299 17.06 -0.68 22.74
CA TRP A 299 17.19 -1.84 21.87
C TRP A 299 17.48 -3.09 22.71
N ALA A 300 16.42 -3.76 23.21
CA ALA A 300 16.52 -4.85 24.18
C ALA A 300 16.39 -6.27 23.61
N SER A 301 15.81 -6.44 22.42
CA SER A 301 15.56 -7.77 21.84
C SER A 301 16.22 -7.91 20.47
N GLN A 302 17.55 -7.86 20.42
CA GLN A 302 18.33 -7.99 19.17
C GLN A 302 18.09 -9.33 18.43
N LEU A 303 17.57 -10.34 19.14
CA LEU A 303 17.13 -11.60 18.53
C LEU A 303 15.76 -11.52 17.82
N VAL A 304 14.94 -10.53 18.16
CA VAL A 304 13.65 -10.29 17.51
C VAL A 304 13.82 -9.16 16.50
N THR A 305 14.31 -8.02 16.98
CA THR A 305 14.63 -6.84 16.19
C THR A 305 16.11 -6.84 15.84
N GLY A 306 16.48 -7.51 14.75
CA GLY A 306 17.88 -7.68 14.33
C GLY A 306 18.59 -6.40 13.89
N SER A 307 17.83 -5.32 13.62
CA SER A 307 18.36 -4.02 13.24
C SER A 307 17.41 -2.88 13.61
N ILE A 308 17.98 -1.72 13.91
CA ILE A 308 17.28 -0.44 14.06
C ILE A 308 17.71 0.51 12.95
N ARG A 309 16.79 1.31 12.40
CA ARG A 309 17.07 2.14 11.21
C ARG A 309 16.44 3.52 11.32
N CYS A 310 17.16 4.55 10.91
CA CYS A 310 16.68 5.93 10.82
C CYS A 310 16.78 6.44 9.38
N TRP A 311 15.62 6.70 8.77
CA TRP A 311 15.51 7.27 7.42
C TRP A 311 15.47 8.80 7.42
N LYS A 312 14.99 9.40 8.52
CA LYS A 312 14.79 10.85 8.62
C LYS A 312 16.04 11.50 9.20
N ILE A 313 17.01 11.70 8.33
CA ILE A 313 18.31 12.33 8.61
C ILE A 313 18.56 13.45 7.59
N PRO A 314 19.47 14.40 7.86
CA PRO A 314 20.12 15.15 6.78
C PRO A 314 20.75 14.15 5.80
N HIS A 315 20.54 14.33 4.50
CA HIS A 315 21.04 13.39 3.48
C HIS A 315 22.38 13.81 2.86
N ASP A 316 22.78 15.08 3.00
CA ASP A 316 24.12 15.55 2.63
C ASP A 316 24.96 15.72 3.90
N TRP A 317 26.01 14.90 4.01
CA TRP A 317 26.97 14.90 5.12
C TRP A 317 28.32 15.52 4.75
N SER A 318 28.41 16.22 3.62
CA SER A 318 29.66 16.83 3.14
C SER A 318 30.23 17.81 4.15
N GLU A 319 29.38 18.63 4.78
CA GLU A 319 29.75 19.66 5.75
C GLU A 319 30.00 19.14 7.18
N PHE A 320 29.69 17.88 7.48
CA PHE A 320 29.88 17.31 8.81
C PHE A 320 31.19 16.51 8.89
N ASP A 321 31.84 16.59 10.04
CA ASP A 321 33.13 15.95 10.28
C ASP A 321 32.97 14.62 11.04
N ALA A 322 31.95 14.53 11.90
CA ALA A 322 31.69 13.38 12.74
C ALA A 322 30.19 13.09 12.97
N LEU A 323 29.90 11.81 13.23
CA LEU A 323 28.66 11.34 13.85
C LEU A 323 28.94 11.09 15.33
N GLU A 324 28.18 11.75 16.20
CA GLU A 324 28.30 11.62 17.65
C GLU A 324 27.04 11.03 18.26
N PHE A 325 27.19 10.19 19.28
CA PHE A 325 26.06 9.61 20.03
C PHE A 325 26.53 8.96 21.33
N TRP A 326 25.61 8.83 22.28
CA TRP A 326 25.79 8.03 23.49
C TRP A 326 25.14 6.66 23.35
N VAL A 327 25.81 5.64 23.89
CA VAL A 327 25.25 4.29 24.02
C VAL A 327 25.49 3.76 25.43
N TYR A 328 24.41 3.43 26.13
CA TYR A 328 24.46 2.63 27.34
C TYR A 328 24.43 1.16 26.98
N SER A 329 25.25 0.35 27.64
CA SER A 329 25.13 -1.11 27.59
C SER A 329 24.85 -1.65 28.99
N GLU A 330 23.83 -2.51 29.14
CA GLU A 330 23.57 -3.18 30.42
C GLU A 330 24.69 -4.13 30.83
N LYS A 331 25.42 -4.69 29.87
CA LYS A 331 26.51 -5.66 30.11
C LYS A 331 27.55 -5.58 29.00
N ALA A 332 28.82 -5.77 29.36
CA ALA A 332 29.90 -6.00 28.39
C ALA A 332 29.80 -7.41 27.75
N THR A 333 28.85 -7.61 26.83
CA THR A 333 28.57 -8.94 26.25
C THR A 333 29.65 -9.46 25.29
N GLY A 334 30.56 -8.61 24.83
CA GLY A 334 31.56 -8.93 23.80
C GLY A 334 30.99 -9.15 22.40
N SER A 335 29.65 -9.14 22.24
CA SER A 335 29.01 -9.25 20.93
C SER A 335 29.24 -8.00 20.09
N ARG A 336 29.10 -8.13 18.76
CA ARG A 336 29.37 -7.04 17.82
C ARG A 336 28.09 -6.60 17.13
N ILE A 337 28.00 -5.29 16.90
CA ILE A 337 27.03 -4.68 15.99
C ILE A 337 27.78 -3.97 14.86
N ILE A 338 27.09 -3.70 13.76
CA ILE A 338 27.58 -2.87 12.67
C ILE A 338 26.71 -1.63 12.53
N LEU A 339 27.35 -0.46 12.52
CA LEU A 339 26.75 0.78 12.05
C LEU A 339 26.95 0.86 10.54
N VAL A 340 25.85 1.05 9.81
CA VAL A 340 25.78 1.19 8.35
C VAL A 340 25.21 2.56 8.02
N LEU A 341 25.90 3.31 7.16
CA LEU A 341 25.42 4.54 6.54
C LEU A 341 25.30 4.27 5.05
N ASP A 342 24.07 4.00 4.60
CA ASP A 342 23.78 3.65 3.21
C ASP A 342 24.05 4.84 2.30
N SER A 343 24.79 4.62 1.22
CA SER A 343 25.15 5.67 0.25
C SER A 343 24.92 5.16 -1.17
N ASP A 344 23.83 4.42 -1.35
CA ASP A 344 23.37 3.90 -2.64
C ASP A 344 22.23 4.76 -3.21
N ALA A 345 22.11 4.78 -4.54
CA ALA A 345 20.94 5.34 -5.19
C ALA A 345 19.73 4.43 -4.88
N PRO A 346 18.53 4.99 -4.63
CA PRO A 346 17.33 4.18 -4.50
C PRO A 346 17.11 3.37 -5.78
N LYS A 347 17.22 2.04 -5.66
CA LYS A 347 17.00 1.13 -6.78
C LYS A 347 15.52 1.11 -7.16
N ALA A 348 15.23 1.23 -8.46
CA ALA A 348 13.89 1.05 -8.98
C ALA A 348 13.39 -0.35 -8.58
N ARG A 349 12.14 -0.43 -8.10
CA ARG A 349 11.46 -1.70 -7.86
C ARG A 349 10.45 -1.89 -8.98
N SER A 350 10.63 -2.94 -9.78
CA SER A 350 9.69 -3.32 -10.84
C SER A 350 8.24 -3.32 -10.35
N ALA A 351 7.98 -3.87 -9.16
CA ALA A 351 6.64 -3.87 -8.58
C ALA A 351 6.07 -2.46 -8.29
N ALA A 352 6.92 -1.49 -7.94
CA ALA A 352 6.50 -0.11 -7.74
C ALA A 352 6.23 0.59 -9.08
N GLU A 353 7.06 0.32 -10.10
CA GLU A 353 6.83 0.80 -11.46
C GLU A 353 5.56 0.22 -12.06
N ASP A 354 5.32 -1.09 -11.88
CA ASP A 354 4.09 -1.76 -12.28
C ASP A 354 2.88 -1.15 -11.58
N TYR A 355 2.96 -0.88 -10.28
CA TYR A 355 1.89 -0.20 -9.53
C TYR A 355 1.60 1.20 -10.09
N VAL A 356 2.63 2.02 -10.32
CA VAL A 356 2.49 3.39 -10.89
C VAL A 356 1.92 3.34 -12.30
N GLN A 357 2.35 2.37 -13.10
CA GLN A 357 1.88 2.13 -14.46
C GLN A 357 0.55 1.36 -14.50
N LYS A 358 -0.04 1.05 -13.33
CA LYS A 358 -1.28 0.27 -13.17
C LYS A 358 -1.25 -1.09 -13.88
N LYS A 359 -0.07 -1.69 -13.98
CA LYS A 359 0.14 -3.05 -14.47
C LYS A 359 -0.08 -4.00 -13.31
N PHE A 360 -1.31 -4.47 -13.16
CA PHE A 360 -1.67 -5.46 -12.14
C PHE A 360 -1.74 -6.84 -12.79
N THR A 361 -0.79 -7.71 -12.48
CA THR A 361 -0.88 -9.13 -12.82
C THR A 361 -1.63 -9.83 -11.68
N TRP A 362 -2.85 -10.27 -11.96
CA TRP A 362 -3.56 -11.19 -11.08
C TRP A 362 -3.18 -12.60 -11.51
N ASN A 363 -2.45 -13.32 -10.65
CA ASN A 363 -2.16 -14.74 -10.83
C ASN A 363 -3.28 -15.60 -10.21
#